data_AF-A0A163CIZ0-F1
#
_entry.id   AF-A0A163CIZ0-F1
#
_cell.length_a   1.000
_cell.length_b   1.000
_cell.length_c   1.000
_cell.angle_alpha   90.00
_cell.angle_beta   90.00
_cell.angle_gamma   90.00
#
_symmetry.space_group_name_H-M   'P 1'
#
loop_
_entity.id
_entity.type
_entity.pdbx_description
1 polymer ?
#
loop_
_entity_poly.entity_id
_entity_poly.type
_entity_poly.pdbx_seq_one_letter_code
_entity_poly.pdbx_strand_id
1 'polypeptide(L)'
;MRGYGKWCSSVYAVKGTSKYAGTVATAQDMLHYIKLRAKSKGEPPEEAKLWYYGISYGTVLGSTFASLYPDRIERMIIDGVMNLEDHFNGGWEKSIVDNDEASRYFFKRCFEASPRLCQSHQNATNSSCQHAT
;
A
#
# COMPACT_ATOMS: atom_id res chain seq x y z
N MET A 1 -14.93 4.84 14.33
CA MET A 1 -14.69 5.43 12.99
C MET A 1 -15.90 6.15 12.35
N ARG A 2 -17.17 5.85 12.70
CA ARG A 2 -18.35 6.48 12.04
C ARG A 2 -18.42 8.01 12.13
N GLY A 3 -17.95 8.62 13.22
CA GLY A 3 -17.93 10.09 13.38
C GLY A 3 -16.99 10.78 12.38
N TYR A 4 -15.78 10.27 12.24
CA TYR A 4 -14.79 10.79 11.29
C TYR A 4 -15.25 10.67 9.84
N GLY A 5 -15.84 9.52 9.45
CA GLY A 5 -16.38 9.33 8.10
C GLY A 5 -17.48 10.33 7.73
N LYS A 6 -18.38 10.64 8.68
CA LYS A 6 -19.42 11.66 8.49
C LYS A 6 -18.83 13.06 8.32
N TRP A 7 -17.87 13.43 9.17
CA TRP A 7 -17.18 14.71 9.07
C TRP A 7 -16.44 14.85 7.73
N CYS A 8 -15.65 13.84 7.35
CA CYS A 8 -14.93 13.82 6.07
C CYS A 8 -15.90 13.99 4.88
N SER A 9 -17.03 13.28 4.92
CA SER A 9 -18.06 13.41 3.89
C SER A 9 -18.66 14.82 3.87
N SER A 10 -18.92 15.45 5.01
CA SER A 10 -19.48 16.81 5.05
C SER A 10 -18.53 17.87 4.48
N VAL A 11 -17.21 17.68 4.62
CA VAL A 11 -16.21 18.63 4.12
C VAL A 11 -15.92 18.39 2.64
N TYR A 12 -15.79 17.12 2.23
CA TYR A 12 -15.24 16.74 0.92
C TYR A 12 -16.26 16.21 -0.08
N ALA A 13 -17.54 16.04 0.26
CA ALA A 13 -18.58 15.67 -0.69
C ALA A 13 -19.01 16.83 -1.61
N VAL A 14 -18.05 17.56 -2.18
CA VAL A 14 -18.29 18.63 -3.16
C VAL A 14 -19.05 18.02 -4.33
N LYS A 15 -20.36 18.28 -4.42
CA LYS A 15 -21.26 17.68 -5.42
C LYS A 15 -21.22 16.14 -5.47
N GLY A 16 -20.89 15.49 -4.36
CA GLY A 16 -20.83 14.02 -4.27
C GLY A 16 -19.68 13.37 -5.05
N THR A 17 -18.61 14.11 -5.38
CA THR A 17 -17.45 13.59 -6.10
C THR A 17 -16.54 12.71 -5.26
N SER A 18 -16.58 12.81 -3.93
CA SER A 18 -15.76 12.03 -3.00
C SER A 18 -15.87 10.52 -3.19
N LYS A 19 -17.01 10.03 -3.70
CA LYS A 19 -17.20 8.60 -4.04
C LYS A 19 -16.31 8.11 -5.19
N TYR A 20 -15.71 9.01 -5.95
CA TYR A 20 -14.76 8.70 -7.03
C TYR A 20 -13.29 8.82 -6.59
N ALA A 21 -13.03 9.13 -5.31
CA ALA A 21 -11.68 9.15 -4.75
C ALA A 21 -11.31 7.76 -4.18
N GLY A 22 -11.28 6.73 -5.04
CA GLY A 22 -11.01 5.35 -4.63
C GLY A 22 -10.17 4.57 -5.64
N THR A 23 -9.59 3.45 -5.20
CA THR A 23 -8.63 2.64 -5.97
C THR A 23 -9.11 2.29 -7.38
N VAL A 24 -10.38 1.90 -7.53
CA VAL A 24 -10.96 1.54 -8.83
C VAL A 24 -11.01 2.75 -9.78
N ALA A 25 -11.38 3.92 -9.28
CA ALA A 25 -11.38 5.14 -10.07
C ALA A 25 -9.96 5.56 -10.47
N THR A 26 -9.00 5.47 -9.54
CA THR A 26 -7.58 5.71 -9.85
C THR A 26 -7.05 4.73 -10.91
N ALA A 27 -7.46 3.46 -10.90
CA ALA A 27 -7.09 2.51 -11.94
C ALA A 27 -7.68 2.89 -13.32
N GLN A 28 -8.90 3.42 -13.36
CA GLN A 28 -9.48 3.99 -14.59
C GLN A 28 -8.69 5.20 -15.08
N ASP A 29 -8.25 6.07 -14.17
CA ASP A 29 -7.41 7.22 -14.50
C ASP A 29 -6.05 6.78 -15.08
N MET A 30 -5.46 5.70 -14.54
CA MET A 30 -4.24 5.11 -15.10
C MET A 30 -4.46 4.60 -16.54
N LEU A 31 -5.59 3.95 -16.81
CA LEU A 31 -5.94 3.52 -18.17
C LEU A 31 -6.10 4.73 -19.09
N HIS A 32 -6.83 5.75 -18.64
CA HIS A 32 -7.03 6.97 -19.42
C HIS A 32 -5.69 7.66 -19.73
N TYR A 33 -4.80 7.75 -18.74
CA TYR A 33 -3.47 8.31 -18.88
C TYR A 33 -2.64 7.59 -19.94
N ILE A 34 -2.56 6.25 -19.92
CA ILE A 34 -1.77 5.52 -20.92
C ILE A 34 -2.35 5.68 -22.33
N LYS A 35 -3.69 5.76 -22.48
CA LYS A 35 -4.34 6.03 -23.76
C LYS A 35 -3.96 7.42 -24.30
N LEU A 36 -4.00 8.45 -23.45
CA LEU A 36 -3.60 9.80 -23.83
C LEU A 36 -2.12 9.89 -24.19
N ARG A 37 -1.26 9.19 -23.44
CA ARG A 37 0.18 9.13 -23.71
C ARG A 37 0.50 8.43 -25.03
N ALA A 38 -0.21 7.35 -25.37
CA ALA A 38 -0.06 6.71 -26.68
C ALA A 38 -0.51 7.66 -27.81
N LYS A 39 -1.68 8.30 -27.65
CA LYS A 39 -2.18 9.28 -28.61
C LYS A 39 -1.18 10.42 -28.86
N SER A 40 -0.55 10.95 -27.82
CA SER A 40 0.43 12.04 -27.97
C SER A 40 1.70 11.62 -28.70
N LYS A 41 1.99 10.32 -28.74
CA LYS A 41 3.10 9.73 -29.52
C LYS A 41 2.70 9.30 -30.92
N GLY A 42 1.42 9.42 -31.32
CA GLY A 42 0.91 8.88 -32.57
C GLY A 42 0.71 7.35 -32.57
N GLU A 43 0.72 6.72 -31.40
CA GLU A 43 0.48 5.29 -31.22
C GLU A 43 -1.04 5.03 -31.03
N PRO A 44 -1.54 3.84 -31.43
CA PRO A 44 -2.95 3.48 -31.25
C PRO A 44 -3.32 3.40 -29.75
N PRO A 45 -4.24 4.25 -29.25
CA PRO A 45 -4.58 4.28 -27.82
C PRO A 45 -5.14 2.97 -27.27
N GLU A 46 -5.77 2.16 -28.12
CA GLU A 46 -6.35 0.88 -27.70
C GLU A 46 -5.30 -0.20 -27.42
N GLU A 47 -4.10 -0.07 -28.00
CA GLU A 47 -2.97 -0.98 -27.76
C GLU A 47 -2.05 -0.47 -26.65
N ALA A 48 -2.33 0.69 -26.07
CA ALA A 48 -1.48 1.28 -25.03
C ALA A 48 -1.43 0.38 -23.79
N LYS A 49 -0.22 0.04 -23.35
CA LYS A 49 0.00 -0.81 -22.18
C LYS A 49 0.80 -0.11 -21.08
N LEU A 50 0.52 -0.50 -19.84
CA LEU A 50 1.09 0.06 -18.64
C LEU A 50 2.42 -0.61 -18.29
N TRP A 51 3.42 0.21 -17.96
CA TRP A 51 4.59 -0.19 -17.18
C TRP A 51 4.39 0.34 -15.76
N TYR A 52 4.39 -0.55 -14.77
CA TYR A 52 4.04 -0.20 -13.40
C TYR A 52 5.04 -0.77 -12.40
N TYR A 53 5.47 0.08 -11.45
CA TYR A 53 6.11 -0.35 -10.23
C TYR A 53 5.32 0.21 -9.05
N GLY A 54 4.69 -0.67 -8.27
CA GLY A 54 3.87 -0.30 -7.13
C GLY A 54 4.47 -0.79 -5.82
N ILE A 55 4.52 0.08 -4.82
CA ILE A 55 4.99 -0.25 -3.47
C ILE A 55 3.84 -0.02 -2.48
N SER A 56 3.69 -0.88 -1.46
CA SER A 56 2.71 -0.70 -0.39
C SER A 56 1.28 -0.59 -0.95
N TYR A 57 0.54 0.50 -0.72
CA TYR A 57 -0.78 0.72 -1.34
C TYR A 57 -0.75 0.66 -2.89
N GLY A 58 0.40 0.96 -3.50
CA GLY A 58 0.61 0.74 -4.93
C GLY A 58 0.42 -0.72 -5.35
N THR A 59 0.64 -1.69 -4.46
CA THR A 59 0.36 -3.11 -4.76
C THR A 59 -1.13 -3.39 -4.88
N VAL A 60 -1.96 -2.74 -4.04
CA VAL A 60 -3.43 -2.77 -4.16
C VAL A 60 -3.87 -2.12 -5.48
N LEU A 61 -3.33 -0.93 -5.79
CA LEU A 61 -3.66 -0.22 -7.02
C LEU A 61 -3.24 -0.99 -8.28
N GLY A 62 -2.00 -1.49 -8.33
CA GLY A 62 -1.48 -2.28 -9.44
C GLY A 62 -2.28 -3.56 -9.67
N SER A 63 -2.59 -4.29 -8.59
CA SER A 63 -3.39 -5.52 -8.70
C SER A 63 -4.86 -5.24 -9.08
N THR A 64 -5.41 -4.11 -8.64
CA THR A 64 -6.74 -3.63 -9.07
C THR A 64 -6.73 -3.32 -10.57
N PHE A 65 -5.72 -2.60 -11.05
CA PHE A 65 -5.54 -2.33 -12.47
C PHE A 65 -5.43 -3.62 -13.28
N ALA A 66 -4.62 -4.57 -12.81
CA ALA A 66 -4.44 -5.87 -13.46
C ALA A 66 -5.73 -6.70 -13.52
N SER A 67 -6.55 -6.62 -12.48
CA SER A 67 -7.84 -7.32 -12.43
C SER A 67 -8.88 -6.71 -13.38
N LEU A 68 -8.89 -5.38 -13.51
CA LEU A 68 -9.82 -4.66 -14.39
C LEU A 68 -9.39 -4.68 -15.86
N TYR A 69 -8.08 -4.65 -16.13
CA TYR A 69 -7.51 -4.48 -17.47
C TYR A 69 -6.31 -5.40 -17.72
N PRO A 70 -6.49 -6.72 -17.68
CA PRO A 70 -5.40 -7.68 -17.79
C PRO A 70 -4.59 -7.51 -19.08
N ASP A 71 -5.25 -7.18 -20.21
CA ASP A 71 -4.61 -7.00 -21.51
C ASP A 71 -3.85 -5.66 -21.67
N ARG A 72 -3.94 -4.78 -20.67
CA ARG A 72 -3.37 -3.42 -20.70
C ARG A 72 -2.09 -3.31 -19.89
N ILE A 73 -1.44 -4.44 -19.59
CA ILE A 73 -0.16 -4.51 -18.88
C ILE A 73 0.94 -4.94 -19.85
N GLU A 74 2.04 -4.21 -19.85
CA GLU A 74 3.27 -4.64 -20.52
C GLU A 74 4.26 -5.22 -19.51
N ARG A 75 4.55 -4.47 -18.43
CA ARG A 75 5.39 -4.93 -17.33
C ARG A 75 4.86 -4.41 -16.00
N MET A 76 4.81 -5.28 -15.00
CA MET A 76 4.35 -4.91 -13.67
C MET A 76 5.23 -5.54 -12.60
N ILE A 77 5.66 -4.70 -11.66
CA ILE A 77 6.30 -5.12 -10.41
C ILE A 77 5.46 -4.54 -9.27
N ILE A 78 5.14 -5.37 -8.28
CA ILE A 78 4.51 -4.95 -7.03
C ILE A 78 5.36 -5.45 -5.86
N ASP A 79 5.63 -4.58 -4.90
CA ASP A 79 6.61 -4.80 -3.83
C ASP A 79 6.06 -4.32 -2.47
N GLY A 80 6.27 -5.10 -1.41
CA GLY A 80 5.55 -4.94 -0.15
C GLY A 80 4.04 -5.17 -0.34
N VAL A 81 3.68 -6.38 -0.79
CA VAL A 81 2.34 -6.73 -1.26
C VAL A 81 1.33 -6.76 -0.12
N MET A 82 0.27 -5.97 -0.26
CA MET A 82 -0.88 -5.98 0.64
C MET A 82 -1.95 -6.98 0.17
N ASN A 83 -2.72 -7.52 1.12
CA ASN A 83 -3.81 -8.44 0.81
C ASN A 83 -5.05 -7.68 0.27
N LEU A 84 -5.48 -8.01 -0.95
CA LEU A 84 -6.61 -7.34 -1.61
C LEU A 84 -7.95 -7.56 -0.91
N GLU A 85 -8.24 -8.80 -0.50
CA GLU A 85 -9.50 -9.13 0.15
C GLU A 85 -9.64 -8.39 1.48
N ASP A 86 -8.58 -8.40 2.30
CA ASP A 86 -8.52 -7.66 3.56
C ASP A 86 -8.73 -6.15 3.31
N HIS A 87 -8.00 -5.58 2.35
CA HIS A 87 -8.12 -4.15 2.01
C HIS A 87 -9.54 -3.75 1.58
N PHE A 88 -10.16 -4.48 0.66
CA PHE A 88 -11.50 -4.13 0.16
C PHE A 88 -12.62 -4.43 1.16
N ASN A 89 -12.38 -5.33 2.13
CA ASN A 89 -13.27 -5.52 3.27
C ASN A 89 -13.05 -4.48 4.39
N GLY A 90 -12.17 -3.49 4.18
CA GLY A 90 -11.87 -2.41 5.13
C GLY A 90 -10.92 -2.81 6.26
N GLY A 91 -10.24 -3.95 6.12
CA GLY A 91 -9.21 -4.44 7.01
C GLY A 91 -7.81 -3.94 6.65
N TRP A 92 -6.88 -4.24 7.55
CA TRP A 92 -5.44 -3.98 7.37
C TRP A 92 -4.56 -5.03 8.07
N GLU A 93 -5.17 -5.94 8.85
CA GLU A 93 -4.45 -6.82 9.77
C GLU A 93 -3.50 -7.76 9.04
N LYS A 94 -3.86 -8.21 7.82
CA LYS A 94 -3.00 -9.08 7.03
C LYS A 94 -1.73 -8.38 6.51
N SER A 95 -1.67 -7.04 6.60
CA SER A 95 -0.49 -6.26 6.19
C SER A 95 0.49 -5.98 7.34
N ILE A 96 0.19 -6.42 8.56
CA ILE A 96 1.00 -6.12 9.77
C ILE A 96 1.27 -7.36 10.63
N VAL A 97 1.06 -8.56 10.09
CA VAL A 97 1.22 -9.83 10.83
C VAL A 97 2.64 -10.02 11.40
N ASP A 98 3.65 -9.49 10.72
CA ASP A 98 5.06 -9.62 11.11
C ASP A 98 5.56 -8.46 11.97
N ASN A 99 4.71 -7.48 12.35
CA ASN A 99 5.14 -6.32 13.14
C ASN A 99 5.79 -6.72 14.47
N ASP A 100 5.21 -7.70 15.16
CA ASP A 100 5.74 -8.19 16.43
C ASP A 100 7.08 -8.89 16.23
N GLU A 101 7.23 -9.67 15.15
CA GLU A 101 8.48 -10.35 14.82
C GLU A 101 9.57 -9.34 14.43
N ALA A 102 9.24 -8.37 13.58
CA ALA A 102 10.15 -7.28 13.20
C ALA A 102 10.60 -6.47 14.43
N SER A 103 9.68 -6.16 15.34
CA SER A 103 10.00 -5.47 16.59
C SER A 103 10.90 -6.32 17.49
N ARG A 104 10.60 -7.61 17.66
CA ARG A 104 11.46 -8.56 18.39
C ARG A 104 12.85 -8.64 17.77
N TYR A 105 12.94 -8.70 16.44
CA TYR A 105 14.21 -8.73 15.73
C TYR A 105 15.02 -7.46 15.95
N PHE A 106 14.38 -6.29 15.89
CA PHE A 106 15.02 -5.01 16.21
C PHE A 106 15.63 -5.03 17.62
N PHE A 107 14.86 -5.39 18.65
CA PHE A 107 15.36 -5.42 20.04
C PHE A 107 16.45 -6.47 20.24
N LYS A 108 16.36 -7.62 19.56
CA LYS A 108 17.43 -8.62 19.56
C LYS A 108 18.74 -8.04 19.01
N ARG A 109 18.70 -7.42 17.84
CA ARG A 109 19.90 -6.84 17.20
C ARG A 109 20.44 -5.65 17.98
N CYS A 110 19.56 -4.88 18.62
CA CYS A 110 19.92 -3.81 19.53
C CYS A 110 20.70 -4.32 20.75
N PHE A 111 20.22 -5.40 21.38
CA PHE A 111 20.92 -6.03 22.51
C PHE A 111 22.33 -6.52 22.11
N GLU A 112 22.42 -7.22 20.97
CA GLU A 112 23.69 -7.73 20.44
C GLU A 112 24.71 -6.61 20.09
N ALA A 113 24.23 -5.40 19.79
CA ALA A 113 25.08 -4.25 19.46
C ALA A 113 25.72 -3.56 20.69
N SER A 114 25.35 -3.96 21.91
CA SER A 114 25.77 -3.36 23.19
C SER A 114 25.22 -1.94 23.48
N PRO A 115 25.26 -1.48 24.75
CA PRO A 115 24.78 -0.14 25.14
C PRO A 115 25.50 1.02 24.44
N ARG A 116 26.72 0.79 23.92
CA ARG A 116 27.48 1.82 23.21
C ARG A 116 26.87 2.16 21.85
N LEU A 117 26.23 1.20 21.17
CA LEU A 117 25.70 1.37 19.82
C LEU A 117 24.17 1.43 19.77
N CYS A 118 23.48 0.86 20.76
CA CYS A 118 22.02 0.92 20.83
C CYS A 118 21.53 1.50 22.17
N GLN A 119 20.95 2.70 22.13
CA GLN A 119 20.37 3.33 23.32
C GLN A 119 19.20 2.52 23.90
N SER A 120 18.45 1.83 23.06
CA SER A 120 17.35 0.96 23.49
C SER A 120 17.82 -0.32 24.20
N HIS A 121 19.13 -0.60 24.27
CA HIS A 121 19.68 -1.70 25.07
C HIS A 121 19.43 -1.47 26.57
N GLN A 122 19.54 -0.22 27.03
CA GLN A 122 19.45 0.14 28.45
C GLN A 122 20.30 -0.80 29.33
N ASN A 123 19.79 -1.21 30.50
CA ASN A 123 20.41 -2.21 31.39
C ASN A 123 19.91 -3.63 31.13
N ALA A 124 19.46 -3.94 29.91
CA ALA A 124 19.00 -5.28 29.57
C ALA A 124 20.10 -6.32 29.81
N THR A 125 19.72 -7.47 30.35
CA THR A 125 20.61 -8.62 30.60
C THR A 125 20.38 -9.75 29.60
N ASN A 126 19.32 -9.67 28.80
CA ASN A 126 19.02 -10.58 27.69
C ASN A 126 18.34 -9.83 26.53
N SER A 127 18.28 -10.50 25.37
CA SER A 127 17.65 -9.98 24.15
C SER A 127 16.15 -10.29 24.06
N SER A 128 15.59 -11.01 25.03
CA SER A 128 14.19 -11.44 24.98
C SER A 128 13.29 -10.37 25.59
N CYS A 129 12.30 -9.91 24.81
CA CYS A 129 11.12 -9.26 25.39
C CYS A 129 10.39 -10.31 26.24
N GLN A 130 10.75 -10.43 27.52
CA GLN A 130 9.99 -11.24 28.46
C GLN A 130 8.58 -10.64 28.53
N HIS A 131 7.59 -11.50 28.32
CA HIS A 131 6.16 -11.19 28.21
C HIS A 131 5.74 -10.03 29.12
N ALA A 132 5.31 -8.92 28.51
CA ALA A 132 4.29 -8.09 29.13
C ALA A 132 2.98 -8.88 28.97
N THR A 133 2.62 -9.64 30.01
CA THR A 133 1.28 -10.20 30.20
C THR A 133 0.25 -9.08 30.29
#